data_AF-A0A821UTK1-F1
#
_entry.id   AF-A0A821UTK1-F1
#
_cell.length_a   1.000
_cell.length_b   1.000
_cell.length_c   1.000
_cell.angle_alpha   90.00
_cell.angle_beta   90.00
_cell.angle_gamma   90.00
#
_symmetry.space_group_name_H-M   'P 1'
#
loop_
_entity.id
_entity.type
_entity.pdbx_description
1 polymer ?
#
loop_
_entity_poly.entity_id
_entity_poly.type
_entity_poly.pdbx_seq_one_letter_code
_entity_poly.pdbx_strand_id
1 'polypeptide(L)'
;MDQRKYEIDQALKVIKAQSAADVCFIMDCTESMGAYIAAAKNSINILTKTLTALFKIPPRLAFIGYRDVSDGANKLIRMNFTTDVGTFQKVLGNIAVFGGGDECEDVFGGIQAVAALQW
;
A
#
# COMPACT_ATOMS: atom_id res chain seq x y z
N MET A 1 3.15 -31.75 20.11
CA MET A 1 3.57 -30.33 20.11
C MET A 1 3.80 -29.96 21.56
N ASP A 2 4.95 -29.35 21.89
CA ASP A 2 5.40 -29.15 23.28
C ASP A 2 4.76 -27.88 23.89
N GLN A 3 4.09 -28.01 25.04
CA GLN A 3 3.28 -26.95 25.68
C GLN A 3 4.10 -25.67 25.92
N ARG A 4 5.36 -25.83 26.30
CA ARG A 4 6.29 -24.72 26.57
C ARG A 4 6.69 -23.96 25.31
N LYS A 5 6.69 -24.64 24.16
CA LYS A 5 7.03 -24.05 22.87
C LYS A 5 5.89 -23.16 22.35
N TYR A 6 4.65 -23.54 22.61
CA TYR A 6 3.45 -22.74 22.32
C TYR A 6 3.39 -21.45 23.17
N GLU A 7 3.72 -21.54 24.46
CA GLU A 7 3.69 -20.38 25.36
C GLU A 7 4.75 -19.32 25.01
N ILE A 8 5.92 -19.75 24.53
CA ILE A 8 6.99 -18.84 24.05
C ILE A 8 6.60 -18.14 22.74
N ASP A 9 5.95 -18.84 21.80
CA ASP A 9 5.49 -18.24 20.53
C ASP A 9 4.40 -17.18 20.74
N GLN A 10 3.54 -17.36 21.74
CA GLN A 10 2.51 -16.38 22.09
C GLN A 10 3.09 -15.10 22.69
N ALA A 11 4.13 -15.19 23.54
CA ALA A 11 4.80 -14.01 24.08
C ALA A 11 5.61 -13.23 23.03
N LEU A 12 6.23 -13.94 22.08
CA LEU A 12 6.98 -13.32 20.98
C LEU A 12 6.07 -12.56 19.99
N LYS A 13 4.79 -12.94 19.86
CA LYS A 13 3.78 -12.19 19.08
C LYS A 13 3.36 -10.88 19.78
N VAL A 14 3.40 -10.86 21.10
CA VAL A 14 3.03 -9.71 21.95
C VAL A 14 4.11 -8.62 21.96
N ILE A 15 5.39 -8.98 21.78
CA ILE A 15 6.50 -8.04 21.56
C ILE A 15 6.51 -7.49 20.13
N LYS A 16 6.05 -8.28 19.15
CA LYS A 16 6.16 -7.99 17.72
C LYS A 16 5.34 -6.79 17.19
N ALA A 17 4.52 -6.16 18.00
CA ALA A 17 3.49 -5.23 17.54
C ALA A 17 3.59 -3.81 18.14
N GLN A 18 4.62 -3.52 18.94
CA GLN A 18 4.70 -2.28 19.73
C GLN A 18 5.34 -1.08 19.00
N SER A 19 5.83 -1.26 17.78
CA SER A 19 6.39 -0.21 16.92
C SER A 19 5.32 0.40 16.02
N ALA A 20 5.35 1.73 15.87
CA ALA A 20 4.65 2.40 14.77
C ALA A 20 5.32 1.96 13.46
N ALA A 21 4.52 1.56 12.48
CA ALA A 21 4.99 1.11 11.18
C ALA A 21 4.37 1.98 10.08
N ASP A 22 5.20 2.33 9.09
CA ASP A 22 4.77 3.08 7.93
C ASP A 22 4.80 2.17 6.72
N VAL A 23 3.65 2.05 6.07
CA VAL A 23 3.48 1.16 4.93
C VAL A 23 2.97 1.99 3.77
N CYS A 24 3.81 2.17 2.76
CA CYS A 24 3.42 2.76 1.50
C CYS A 24 3.21 1.68 0.45
N PHE A 25 2.02 1.64 -0.16
CA PHE A 25 1.76 0.82 -1.34
C PHE A 25 2.08 1.63 -2.59
N ILE A 26 2.92 1.08 -3.46
CA ILE A 26 3.17 1.64 -4.79
C ILE A 26 2.54 0.71 -5.83
N MET A 27 1.82 1.27 -6.81
CA MET A 27 1.08 0.48 -7.78
C MET A 27 1.05 1.16 -9.15
N ASP A 28 1.20 0.35 -10.19
CA ASP A 28 0.92 0.72 -11.57
C ASP A 28 -0.59 0.96 -11.77
N CYS A 29 -0.95 2.10 -12.35
CA CYS A 29 -2.32 2.52 -12.61
C CYS A 29 -2.60 2.77 -14.10
N THR A 30 -1.83 2.16 -15.01
CA THR A 30 -2.08 2.30 -16.47
C THR A 30 -3.15 1.37 -16.99
N GLU A 31 -3.61 1.59 -18.22
CA GLU A 31 -4.71 0.81 -18.81
C GLU A 31 -4.42 -0.69 -18.86
N SER A 32 -3.15 -1.07 -19.04
CA SER A 32 -2.69 -2.47 -19.02
C SER A 32 -3.05 -3.21 -17.73
N MET A 33 -3.19 -2.48 -16.61
CA MET A 33 -3.59 -3.00 -15.32
C MET A 33 -5.11 -3.26 -15.19
N GLY A 34 -5.93 -2.96 -16.21
CA GLY A 34 -7.38 -3.05 -16.13
C GLY A 34 -7.93 -4.40 -15.68
N ALA A 35 -7.35 -5.51 -16.14
CA ALA A 35 -7.75 -6.85 -15.72
C ALA A 35 -7.28 -7.21 -14.29
N TYR A 36 -6.26 -6.51 -13.77
CA TYR A 36 -5.58 -6.84 -12.52
C TYR A 36 -5.92 -5.90 -11.37
N ILE A 37 -6.40 -4.69 -11.66
CA ILE A 37 -6.60 -3.62 -10.68
C ILE A 37 -7.54 -4.03 -9.55
N ALA A 38 -8.61 -4.76 -9.86
CA ALA A 38 -9.55 -5.25 -8.85
C ALA A 38 -8.88 -6.24 -7.88
N ALA A 39 -8.09 -7.18 -8.41
CA ALA A 39 -7.34 -8.14 -7.61
C ALA A 39 -6.26 -7.44 -6.77
N ALA A 40 -5.53 -6.48 -7.36
CA ALA A 40 -4.51 -5.70 -6.65
C ALA A 40 -5.11 -4.91 -5.48
N LYS A 41 -6.21 -4.18 -5.71
CA LYS A 41 -6.95 -3.47 -4.66
C LYS A 41 -7.42 -4.43 -3.56
N ASN A 42 -7.92 -5.61 -3.92
CA ASN A 42 -8.34 -6.60 -2.93
C ASN A 42 -7.16 -7.11 -2.08
N SER A 43 -6.02 -7.41 -2.70
CA SER A 43 -4.79 -7.81 -2.00
C SER A 43 -4.31 -6.73 -1.05
N ILE A 44 -4.30 -5.47 -1.48
CA ILE A 44 -3.93 -4.32 -0.62
C ILE A 44 -4.90 -4.22 0.57
N ASN A 45 -6.20 -4.37 0.34
CA ASN A 45 -7.19 -4.36 1.42
C ASN A 45 -6.98 -5.50 2.44
N ILE A 46 -6.65 -6.70 1.97
CA ILE A 46 -6.33 -7.85 2.84
C ILE A 46 -5.08 -7.53 3.66
N LEU A 47 -4.01 -7.05 3.02
CA LEU A 47 -2.77 -6.69 3.69
C LEU A 47 -2.98 -5.59 4.71
N THR A 48 -3.71 -4.52 4.39
CA THR A 48 -4.05 -3.45 5.33
C THR A 48 -4.77 -3.99 6.56
N LYS A 49 -5.75 -4.89 6.38
CA LYS A 49 -6.46 -5.53 7.51
C LYS A 49 -5.51 -6.41 8.33
N THR A 50 -4.67 -7.20 7.68
CA THR A 50 -3.67 -8.06 8.35
C THR A 50 -2.67 -7.25 9.15
N LEU A 51 -2.13 -6.16 8.58
CA LEU A 51 -1.18 -5.27 9.24
C LEU A 51 -1.84 -4.59 10.44
N THR A 52 -3.03 -4.03 10.26
CA THR A 52 -3.78 -3.38 11.36
C THR A 52 -4.09 -4.37 12.50
N ALA A 53 -4.36 -5.65 12.18
CA ALA A 53 -4.59 -6.68 13.19
C ALA A 53 -3.28 -7.19 13.84
N LEU A 54 -2.15 -7.07 13.15
CA LEU A 54 -0.86 -7.54 13.63
C LEU A 54 -0.18 -6.51 14.56
N PHE A 55 -0.33 -5.21 14.26
CA PHE A 55 0.30 -4.15 15.03
C PHE A 55 -0.59 -3.62 16.16
N LYS A 56 0.03 -3.24 17.28
CA LYS A 56 -0.63 -2.68 18.46
C LYS A 56 -0.83 -1.18 18.31
N ILE A 57 0.11 -0.52 17.62
CA ILE A 57 -0.04 0.86 17.15
C ILE A 57 -0.51 0.78 15.69
N PRO A 58 -1.63 1.42 15.32
CA PRO A 58 -2.10 1.41 13.94
C PRO A 58 -0.99 1.87 12.98
N PRO A 59 -0.69 1.09 11.92
CA PRO A 59 0.31 1.52 10.95
C PRO A 59 -0.19 2.78 10.23
N ARG A 60 0.72 3.69 9.88
CA ARG A 60 0.36 4.74 8.92
C ARG A 60 0.45 4.16 7.52
N LEU A 61 -0.60 4.34 6.75
CA LEU A 61 -0.76 3.81 5.41
C LEU A 61 -0.67 4.95 4.41
N ALA A 62 0.15 4.77 3.38
CA ALA A 62 0.26 5.67 2.24
C ALA A 62 0.05 4.89 0.94
N PHE A 63 -0.30 5.62 -0.12
CA PHE A 63 -0.46 5.04 -1.44
C PHE A 63 0.13 5.97 -2.51
N ILE A 64 0.93 5.41 -3.39
CA ILE A 64 1.42 6.04 -4.61
C ILE A 64 0.97 5.22 -5.81
N GLY A 65 0.15 5.82 -6.67
CA GLY A 65 -0.13 5.29 -7.99
C GLY A 65 0.77 5.97 -8.99
N TYR A 66 1.44 5.23 -9.87
CA TYR A 66 2.21 5.79 -10.99
C TYR A 66 1.64 5.35 -12.32
N ARG A 67 1.94 6.12 -13.36
CA ARG A 67 1.62 5.86 -14.76
C ARG A 67 2.82 6.26 -15.63
N ASP A 68 2.60 6.71 -16.84
CA ASP A 68 3.63 7.23 -17.73
C ASP A 68 3.87 8.73 -17.51
N VAL A 69 5.07 9.21 -17.86
CA VAL A 69 5.46 10.62 -17.94
C VAL A 69 4.51 11.38 -18.88
N SER A 70 4.03 10.72 -19.93
CA SER A 70 3.13 11.29 -20.94
C SER A 70 1.75 11.67 -20.38
N ASP A 71 1.33 11.10 -19.25
CA ASP A 71 0.03 11.36 -18.60
C ASP A 71 -0.04 12.69 -17.83
N GLY A 72 1.00 13.51 -17.91
CA GLY A 72 0.99 14.91 -17.46
C GLY A 72 0.65 15.08 -15.98
N ALA A 73 -0.38 15.86 -15.67
CA ALA A 73 -0.80 16.12 -14.28
C ALA A 73 -1.35 14.87 -13.57
N ASN A 74 -1.78 13.87 -14.34
CA ASN A 74 -2.39 12.65 -13.84
C ASN A 74 -1.39 11.49 -13.68
N LYS A 75 -0.11 11.70 -13.98
CA LYS A 75 0.92 10.65 -13.91
C LYS A 75 1.13 10.05 -12.51
N LEU A 76 0.73 10.78 -11.46
CA LEU A 76 0.87 10.32 -10.08
C LEU A 76 -0.44 10.51 -9.30
N ILE A 77 -0.81 9.49 -8.53
CA ILE A 77 -1.81 9.58 -7.46
C ILE A 77 -1.03 9.56 -6.15
N ARG A 78 -1.20 10.60 -5.32
CA ARG A 78 -0.50 10.70 -4.03
C ARG A 78 -1.49 10.70 -2.89
N MET A 79 -1.31 9.74 -1.98
CA MET A 79 -1.95 9.71 -0.68
C MET A 79 -0.87 9.65 0.40
N ASN A 80 -0.78 10.71 1.19
CA ASN A 80 0.11 10.76 2.35
C ASN A 80 -0.32 9.77 3.43
N PHE A 81 0.61 9.50 4.34
CA PHE A 81 0.41 8.63 5.48
C PHE A 81 -0.83 9.01 6.31
N THR A 82 -1.68 8.01 6.58
CA THR A 82 -2.83 8.13 7.47
C THR A 82 -2.97 6.88 8.33
N THR A 83 -3.45 7.04 9.56
CA THR A 83 -3.88 5.91 10.40
C THR A 83 -5.35 5.55 10.17
N ASP A 84 -6.09 6.35 9.39
CA ASP A 84 -7.48 6.07 9.04
C ASP A 84 -7.57 5.10 7.86
N VAL A 85 -7.75 3.83 8.21
CA VAL A 85 -7.96 2.73 7.26
C VAL A 85 -9.17 2.97 6.36
N GLY A 86 -10.24 3.59 6.84
CA GLY A 86 -11.44 3.87 6.04
C GLY A 86 -11.16 4.87 4.93
N THR A 87 -10.45 5.95 5.27
CA THR A 87 -9.97 6.94 4.28
C THR A 87 -9.04 6.29 3.27
N PHE A 88 -8.10 5.45 3.71
CA PHE A 88 -7.22 4.68 2.83
C PHE A 88 -7.98 3.78 1.86
N GLN A 89 -8.93 2.99 2.36
CA GLN A 89 -9.74 2.08 1.54
C GLN A 89 -10.61 2.84 0.52
N LYS A 90 -11.13 4.01 0.90
CA LYS A 90 -11.91 4.87 0.00
C LYS A 90 -11.05 5.40 -1.15
N VAL A 91 -9.84 5.89 -0.85
CA VAL A 91 -8.89 6.35 -1.89
C VAL A 91 -8.52 5.20 -2.81
N LEU A 92 -8.15 4.05 -2.25
CA LEU A 92 -7.84 2.84 -3.01
C LEU A 92 -9.00 2.40 -3.92
N GLY A 93 -10.24 2.47 -3.42
CA GLY A 93 -11.45 2.17 -4.19
C GLY A 93 -11.61 3.05 -5.42
N ASN A 94 -11.30 4.34 -5.30
CA ASN A 94 -11.48 5.35 -6.35
C ASN A 94 -10.40 5.35 -7.44
N ILE A 95 -9.33 4.54 -7.32
CA ILE A 95 -8.28 4.49 -8.34
C ILE A 95 -8.85 3.96 -9.65
N ALA A 96 -8.73 4.75 -10.71
CA ALA A 96 -9.03 4.31 -12.07
C ALA A 96 -7.75 3.97 -12.82
N VAL A 97 -7.83 2.99 -13.70
CA VAL A 97 -6.79 2.71 -14.69
C VAL A 97 -7.04 3.54 -15.94
N PHE A 98 -5.98 4.13 -16.49
CA PHE A 98 -5.97 4.82 -17.78
C PHE A 98 -4.54 5.24 -18.11
N GLY A 99 -4.33 5.68 -19.35
CA GLY A 99 -3.01 6.08 -19.79
C GLY A 99 -2.16 4.86 -20.10
N GLY A 100 -0.86 5.08 -20.22
CA GLY A 100 0.02 4.18 -20.95
C GLY A 100 0.03 4.60 -22.42
N GLY A 101 1.15 5.17 -22.85
CA GLY A 101 1.38 5.55 -24.24
C GLY A 101 2.27 4.55 -24.96
N ASP A 102 3.28 4.05 -24.25
CA ASP A 102 4.20 3.02 -24.70
C ASP A 102 4.14 1.79 -23.76
N GLU A 103 5.07 0.84 -23.94
CA GLU A 103 5.15 -0.34 -23.08
C GLU A 103 5.85 -0.07 -21.73
N CYS A 104 6.49 1.09 -21.56
CA CYS A 104 7.43 1.37 -20.46
C CYS A 104 6.92 2.47 -19.53
N GLU A 105 6.29 2.07 -18.43
CA GLU A 105 5.72 3.01 -17.45
C GLU A 105 6.78 3.67 -16.52
N ASP A 106 6.44 4.83 -15.95
CA ASP A 106 7.35 5.64 -15.09
C ASP A 106 7.39 5.15 -13.63
N VAL A 107 7.88 3.92 -13.44
CA VAL A 107 8.08 3.32 -12.10
C VAL A 107 9.02 4.18 -11.25
N PHE A 108 10.05 4.76 -11.86
CA PHE A 108 11.02 5.59 -11.16
C PHE A 108 10.41 6.90 -10.64
N GLY A 109 9.52 7.54 -11.40
CA GLY A 109 8.73 8.67 -10.93
C GLY A 109 7.83 8.29 -9.75
N GLY A 110 7.27 7.08 -9.76
CA GLY A 110 6.57 6.50 -8.62
C GLY A 110 7.46 6.38 -7.38
N ILE A 111 8.63 5.77 -7.51
CA ILE A 111 9.58 5.60 -6.39
C ILE A 111 10.09 6.96 -5.88
N GLN A 112 10.34 7.92 -6.76
CA GLN A 112 10.73 9.27 -6.37
C GLN A 112 9.62 9.95 -5.55
N ALA A 113 8.35 9.73 -5.90
CA ALA A 113 7.22 10.24 -5.12
C ALA A 113 7.12 9.58 -3.74
N VAL A 114 7.41 8.28 -3.64
CA VAL A 114 7.50 7.54 -2.37
C VAL A 114 8.58 8.12 -1.46
N ALA A 115 9.75 8.46 -2.01
CA ALA A 115 10.85 9.07 -1.24
C ALA A 115 10.51 10.47 -0.70
N ALA A 116 9.55 11.17 -1.30
CA ALA A 116 9.10 12.49 -0.87
C ALA A 116 7.99 12.46 0.20
N LEU A 117 7.55 11.28 0.64
CA LEU A 117 6.57 11.13 1.71
C LEU A 117 7.15 11.47 3.09
N GLN A 118 6.26 11.81 4.03
CA GLN A 118 6.61 12.09 5.44
C GLN A 118 6.67 10.79 6.25
N TRP A 119 7.73 10.02 6.04
CA TRP A 119 8.10 8.84 6.83
C TRP A 119 8.31 9.17 8.32
#